data_AF-I4GR77-F1
#
_entry.id   AF-I4GR77-F1
#
_cell.length_a   1.000
_cell.length_b   1.000
_cell.length_c   1.000
_cell.angle_alpha   90.00
_cell.angle_beta   90.00
_cell.angle_gamma   90.00
#
_symmetry.space_group_name_H-M   'P 1'
#
loop_
_entity.id
_entity.type
_entity.pdbx_description
1 polymer ?
#
loop_
_entity_poly.entity_id
_entity_poly.type
_entity_poly.pdbx_seq_one_letter_code
_entity_poly.pdbx_strand_id
1 'polypeptide(L)' 'MGVISKVKLGEFWERHSDAEDTLTDWYNFASKANWKNLVEVQGRYPKAEAVGNFTVFNIKGNK' A
#
# COMPACT_ATOMS: atom_id res chain seq x y z
N MET A 1 -4.06 12.17 1.27
CA MET A 1 -3.72 11.39 0.06
C MET A 1 -4.98 10.64 -0.37
N GLY A 2 -5.45 10.82 -1.61
CA GLY A 2 -6.65 10.14 -2.10
C GLY A 2 -6.26 8.88 -2.88
N VAL A 3 -6.74 7.70 -2.47
CA VAL A 3 -6.55 6.49 -3.28
C VAL A 3 -7.52 6.54 -4.45
N ILE A 4 -6.99 6.62 -5.68
CA ILE A 4 -7.78 6.87 -6.89
C ILE A 4 -8.51 5.60 -7.36
N SER A 5 -7.98 4.41 -7.07
CA SER A 5 -8.61 3.14 -7.49
C SER A 5 -8.27 1.99 -6.54
N LYS A 6 -9.27 1.14 -6.27
CA LYS A 6 -9.11 -0.16 -5.57
C LYS A 6 -9.07 -1.34 -6.55
N VAL A 7 -9.33 -1.12 -7.85
CA VAL A 7 -9.55 -2.17 -8.86
C VAL A 7 -8.34 -3.11 -8.96
N LYS A 8 -7.12 -2.56 -9.02
CA LYS A 8 -5.90 -3.36 -9.11
C LYS A 8 -5.59 -4.19 -7.86
N LEU A 9 -6.06 -3.76 -6.69
CA LEU A 9 -5.97 -4.57 -5.47
C LEU A 9 -6.94 -5.76 -5.56
N GLY A 10 -8.16 -5.51 -6.06
CA GLY A 10 -9.17 -6.53 -6.35
C GLY A 10 -8.67 -7.63 -7.26
N GLU A 11 -8.21 -7.25 -8.46
CA GLU A 11 -7.63 -8.16 -9.45
C GLU A 11 -6.42 -8.97 -8.91
N PHE A 12 -5.74 -8.47 -7.87
CA PHE A 12 -4.62 -9.16 -7.24
C PHE A 12 -5.11 -10.20 -6.24
N TRP A 13 -5.98 -9.85 -5.29
CA TRP A 13 -6.44 -10.81 -4.28
C TRP A 13 -7.42 -11.85 -4.84
N GLU A 14 -8.05 -11.61 -5.99
CA GLU A 14 -8.76 -12.66 -6.74
C GLU A 14 -7.85 -13.85 -7.09
N ARG A 15 -6.56 -13.58 -7.31
CA ARG A 15 -5.52 -14.59 -7.59
C ARG A 15 -4.74 -15.02 -6.35
N HIS A 16 -4.69 -14.13 -5.35
CA HIS A 16 -3.94 -14.29 -4.11
C HIS A 16 -4.81 -13.92 -2.91
N SER A 17 -5.78 -14.79 -2.58
CA SER A 17 -6.80 -14.51 -1.56
C SER A 17 -6.22 -14.20 -0.18
N ASP A 18 -5.04 -14.75 0.13
CA ASP A 18 -4.31 -14.49 1.36
C ASP A 18 -3.72 -13.06 1.48
N ALA A 19 -3.81 -12.24 0.42
CA ALA A 19 -3.42 -10.84 0.42
C ALA A 19 -4.60 -9.88 0.64
N GLU A 20 -5.86 -10.35 0.60
CA GLU A 20 -7.06 -9.50 0.67
C GLU A 20 -7.09 -8.63 1.93
N ASP A 21 -6.92 -9.26 3.09
CA ASP A 21 -6.97 -8.57 4.39
C ASP A 21 -5.87 -7.50 4.48
N THR A 22 -4.65 -7.85 4.11
CA THR A 22 -3.49 -6.93 4.22
C THR A 22 -3.63 -5.76 3.23
N LEU A 23 -4.11 -6.02 2.02
CA LEU A 23 -4.33 -4.97 1.01
C LEU A 23 -5.52 -4.07 1.36
N THR A 24 -6.56 -4.62 1.99
CA THR A 24 -7.70 -3.85 2.49
C THR A 24 -7.28 -2.94 3.65
N ASP A 25 -6.47 -3.45 4.58
CA ASP A 25 -5.90 -2.66 5.67
C ASP A 25 -5.00 -1.53 5.15
N TRP A 26 -4.13 -1.85 4.17
CA TRP A 26 -3.32 -0.83 3.50
C TRP A 26 -4.19 0.24 2.85
N TYR A 27 -5.23 -0.13 2.11
CA TYR A 27 -6.15 0.80 1.45
C TYR A 27 -6.87 1.71 2.45
N ASN A 28 -7.40 1.13 3.52
CA ASN A 28 -8.13 1.86 4.57
C ASN A 28 -7.23 2.87 5.29
N PHE A 29 -5.97 2.53 5.50
CA PHE A 29 -5.00 3.44 6.11
C PHE A 29 -4.55 4.52 5.12
N ALA A 30 -4.09 4.12 3.93
CA ALA A 30 -3.52 5.01 2.92
C ALA A 30 -4.54 6.05 2.42
N SER A 31 -5.82 5.69 2.32
CA SER A 31 -6.91 6.61 1.93
C SER A 31 -7.18 7.72 2.95
N LYS A 32 -6.80 7.53 4.22
CA LYS A 32 -6.93 8.52 5.29
C LYS A 32 -5.62 9.23 5.61
N ALA A 33 -4.50 8.68 5.16
CA ALA A 33 -3.19 9.23 5.43
C ALA A 33 -2.96 10.56 4.69
N ASN A 34 -2.21 11.46 5.31
CA ASN A 34 -1.78 12.72 4.70
C ASN A 34 -0.26 12.79 4.59
N TRP A 35 0.35 11.78 3.95
CA TRP A 35 1.79 11.72 3.75
C TRP A 35 2.27 12.79 2.76
N LYS A 36 3.30 13.54 3.16
CA LYS A 36 3.93 14.60 2.36
C LYS A 36 5.27 14.17 1.77
N ASN A 37 5.90 13.14 2.33
CA ASN A 37 7.22 12.66 1.94
C ASN A 37 7.39 11.18 2.33
N LEU A 38 8.44 10.54 1.80
CA LEU A 38 8.73 9.13 2.05
C LEU A 38 8.96 8.83 3.55
N VAL A 39 9.56 9.74 4.31
CA VAL A 39 9.84 9.54 5.74
C VAL A 39 8.56 9.34 6.54
N GLU A 40 7.51 10.11 6.24
CA GLU A 40 6.20 9.94 6.86
C GLU A 40 5.54 8.60 6.50
N VAL A 41 5.76 8.11 5.28
CA VAL A 41 5.30 6.77 4.87
C VAL A 41 6.05 5.70 5.66
N GLN A 42 7.36 5.83 5.77
CA GLN A 42 8.25 4.91 6.48
C GLN A 42 7.97 4.83 7.98
N GLY A 43 7.37 5.86 8.58
CA GLY A 43 6.89 5.83 9.96
C GLY A 43 5.90 4.70 10.24
N ARG A 44 5.09 4.28 9.25
CA ARG A 44 4.19 3.12 9.36
C ARG A 44 4.65 1.92 8.55
N TYR A 45 5.28 2.15 7.39
CA TYR A 45 5.77 1.11 6.50
C TYR A 45 7.28 1.24 6.35
N PRO A 46 8.10 0.78 7.33
CA PRO A 46 9.54 1.07 7.36
C PRO A 46 10.31 0.56 6.14
N LYS A 47 9.77 -0.45 5.46
CA LYS A 47 10.33 -1.00 4.22
C LYS A 47 9.77 -0.33 2.96
N ALA A 48 9.09 0.80 3.05
CA ALA A 48 8.64 1.53 1.88
C ALA A 48 9.83 2.20 1.18
N GLU A 49 9.86 2.13 -0.15
CA GLU A 49 10.98 2.59 -0.97
C GLU A 49 10.50 3.56 -2.05
N ALA A 50 11.30 4.57 -2.35
CA ALA A 50 11.08 5.43 -3.51
C ALA A 50 11.71 4.82 -4.76
N VAL A 51 10.91 4.67 -5.82
CA VAL A 51 11.34 4.17 -7.12
C VAL A 51 10.91 5.18 -8.18
N GLY A 52 11.81 6.09 -8.54
CA GLY A 52 11.49 7.23 -9.39
C GLY A 52 10.40 8.11 -8.77
N ASN A 53 9.27 8.27 -9.46
CA ASN A 53 8.11 9.03 -8.98
C ASN A 53 7.13 8.19 -8.14
N PHE A 54 7.46 6.92 -7.88
CA PHE A 54 6.57 5.99 -7.19
C PHE A 54 7.08 5.68 -5.78
N THR A 55 6.14 5.36 -4.89
CA THR A 55 6.43 4.74 -3.60
C THR A 55 5.99 3.28 -3.64
N VAL A 56 6.93 2.37 -3.40
CA VAL A 56 6.70 0.93 -3.39
C VAL A 56 6.51 0.47 -1.95
N PHE A 57 5.46 -0.30 -1.72
CA PHE A 57 5.12 -0.88 -0.43
C PHE A 57 5.39 -2.38 -0.44
N ASN A 58 6.15 -2.83 0.56
CA ASN A 58 6.32 -4.24 0.84
C ASN A 58 5.10 -4.73 1.65
N ILE A 59 4.21 -5.50 1.02
CA ILE A 59 2.97 -6.00 1.62
C ILE A 59 3.16 -7.48 2.01
N LYS A 60 2.55 -7.90 3.12
CA LYS A 60 2.52 -9.31 3.60
C LYS A 60 3.91 -9.94 3.78
N GLY A 61 4.93 -9.14 4.11
CA GLY A 61 6.28 -9.64 4.33
C GLY A 61 6.96 -10.20 3.08
N ASN A 62 6.57 -9.74 1.89
CA ASN A 62 7.12 -10.12 0.58
C ASN A 62 6.85 -11.59 0.20
N LYS A 63 5.63 -12.06 0.48
CA LYS A 63 5.17 -13.43 0.19
C LYS A 63 3.90 -13.46 -0.65
#